data_AF-A0A554JIJ2-F1
#
_entry.id   AF-A0A554JIJ2-F1
#
_cell.length_a   1.000
_cell.length_b   1.000
_cell.length_c   1.000
_cell.angle_alpha   90.00
_cell.angle_beta   90.00
_cell.angle_gamma   90.00
#
_symmetry.space_group_name_H-M   'P 1'
#
loop_
_entity.id
_entity.type
_entity.pdbx_description
1 polymer ?
#
loop_
_entity_poly.entity_id
_entity_poly.type
_entity_poly.pdbx_seq_one_letter_code
_entity_poly.pdbx_strand_id
1 'polypeptide(L)'
;LLLLLVATLLLGLAFLGMEVSEFMHLIAEGEGPSRSAFLSAFFTLVGTHGAHVFFGLLWMLVIMAHIVVRGLSPSTTQKLMCLSLFWHFLDIIWIFIFTFVYLMGAL
;
A
#
# COMPACT_ATOMS: atom_id res chain seq x y z
N LEU A 1 -3.37 -20.11 -7.55
CA LEU A 1 -4.14 -19.05 -6.84
C LEU A 1 -3.43 -18.64 -5.53
N LEU A 2 -3.32 -19.52 -4.54
CA LEU A 2 -2.68 -19.18 -3.25
C LEU A 2 -1.23 -18.71 -3.40
N LEU A 3 -0.41 -19.35 -4.25
CA LEU A 3 0.96 -18.90 -4.52
C LEU A 3 1.05 -17.48 -5.09
N LEU A 4 0.11 -17.10 -5.97
CA LEU A 4 0.07 -15.76 -6.55
C LEU A 4 -0.33 -14.72 -5.50
N LEU A 5 -1.26 -15.08 -4.61
CA LEU A 5 -1.68 -14.22 -3.49
C LEU A 5 -0.55 -14.02 -2.47
N VAL A 6 0.23 -15.07 -2.17
CA VAL A 6 1.44 -14.95 -1.34
C VAL A 6 2.46 -14.04 -2.02
N ALA A 7 2.68 -14.18 -3.33
CA ALA A 7 3.61 -13.32 -4.05
C ALA A 7 3.19 -11.84 -4.01
N THR A 8 1.91 -11.52 -4.26
CA THR A 8 1.40 -10.15 -4.14
C THR A 8 1.52 -9.61 -2.73
N LEU A 9 1.32 -10.45 -1.72
CA LEU A 9 1.47 -10.06 -0.32
C LEU A 9 2.92 -9.72 0.04
N LEU A 10 3.88 -10.54 -0.41
CA LEU A 10 5.31 -10.28 -0.19
C LEU A 10 5.77 -9.00 -0.90
N LEU A 11 5.32 -8.79 -2.14
CA LEU A 11 5.62 -7.57 -2.88
C LEU A 11 5.04 -6.33 -2.19
N GLY A 12 3.79 -6.40 -1.71
CA GLY A 12 3.17 -5.30 -0.97
C GLY A 12 3.84 -5.03 0.38
N LEU A 13 4.30 -6.05 1.10
CA LEU A 13 5.08 -5.89 2.33
C LEU A 13 6.45 -5.25 2.06
N ALA A 14 7.13 -5.67 0.99
CA ALA A 14 8.40 -5.06 0.59
C ALA A 14 8.21 -3.57 0.24
N PHE A 15 7.14 -3.25 -0.50
CA PHE A 15 6.78 -1.88 -0.83
C PHE A 15 6.52 -1.03 0.44
N LEU A 16 5.68 -1.52 1.36
CA LEU A 16 5.40 -0.86 2.63
C LEU A 16 6.68 -0.65 3.47
N GLY A 17 7.57 -1.65 3.49
CA GLY A 17 8.84 -1.57 4.20
C GLY A 17 9.77 -0.49 3.63
N MET A 18 9.82 -0.36 2.29
CA MET A 18 10.57 0.70 1.64
C MET A 18 10.02 2.08 1.98
N GLU A 19 8.70 2.30 1.88
CA GLU A 19 8.08 3.59 2.26
C GLU A 19 8.39 3.98 3.71
N VAL A 20 8.25 3.05 4.65
CA VAL A 20 8.52 3.32 6.06
C VAL A 20 9.99 3.67 6.28
N SER A 21 10.91 2.97 5.61
CA SER A 21 12.34 3.27 5.70
C SER A 21 12.68 4.67 5.18
N GLU A 22 12.04 5.09 4.10
CA GLU A 22 12.21 6.40 3.50
C GLU A 22 11.64 7.50 4.42
N PHE A 23 10.46 7.28 5.00
CA PHE A 23 9.87 8.18 5.99
C PHE A 23 10.79 8.37 7.19
N MET A 24 11.36 7.29 7.72
CA MET A 24 12.29 7.35 8.84
C MET A 24 13.58 8.09 8.46
N HIS A 25 14.07 7.91 7.23
CA HIS A 25 15.24 8.63 6.72
C HIS A 25 14.97 10.14 6.63
N LEU A 26 13.85 10.55 6.01
CA LEU A 26 13.44 11.96 5.90
C LEU A 26 13.26 12.62 7.27
N ILE A 27 12.63 11.92 8.22
CA ILE A 27 12.48 12.42 9.59
C ILE A 27 13.86 12.56 10.27
N ALA A 28 14.78 11.62 10.06
CA ALA A 28 16.12 11.66 10.63
C ALA A 28 16.98 12.80 10.06
N GLU A 29 16.78 13.19 8.80
CA GLU A 29 17.42 14.35 8.17
C GLU A 29 16.80 15.70 8.60
N GLY A 30 15.78 15.67 9.46
CA GLY A 30 15.08 16.88 9.94
C GLY A 30 14.04 17.40 8.96
N GLU A 31 13.73 16.64 7.91
CA GLU A 31 12.67 16.86 6.94
C GLU A 31 11.35 16.28 7.45
N GLY A 32 10.99 16.65 8.69
CA GLY A 32 9.74 16.24 9.30
C GLY A 32 8.52 17.01 8.76
N PRO A 33 7.29 16.49 8.98
CA PRO A 33 6.05 17.18 8.61
C PRO A 33 5.89 18.56 9.26
N SER A 34 6.59 18.81 10.37
CA SER A 34 6.59 20.09 11.07
C SER A 34 7.45 21.18 10.42
N ARG A 35 8.26 20.84 9.40
CA ARG A 35 9.29 21.73 8.85
C ARG A 35 8.79 22.60 7.69
N SER A 36 7.77 22.15 6.96
CA SER A 36 7.16 22.88 5.84
C SER A 36 5.75 22.38 5.54
N ALA A 37 4.89 23.27 5.05
CA ALA A 37 3.55 22.91 4.57
C ALA A 37 3.60 21.87 3.43
N PHE A 38 4.62 21.92 2.57
CA PHE A 38 4.83 20.92 1.52
C PHE A 38 5.11 19.53 2.10
N LEU A 39 6.02 19.42 3.06
CA LEU A 39 6.37 18.16 3.71
C LEU A 39 5.18 17.62 4.52
N SER A 40 4.44 18.47 5.21
CA SER A 40 3.22 18.05 5.91
C SER A 40 2.19 17.42 4.96
N ALA A 41 1.97 18.04 3.79
CA ALA A 41 1.05 17.50 2.78
C ALA A 41 1.58 16.20 2.19
N PHE A 42 2.88 16.11 1.91
CA PHE A 42 3.55 14.90 1.43
C PHE A 42 3.38 13.73 2.41
N PHE A 43 3.76 13.90 3.67
CA PHE A 43 3.64 12.86 4.70
C PHE A 43 2.18 12.43 4.91
N THR A 44 1.22 13.36 4.79
CA THR A 44 -0.21 13.02 4.88
C THR A 44 -0.68 12.21 3.67
N LEU A 45 -0.33 12.64 2.46
CA LEU A 45 -0.73 11.98 1.21
C LEU A 45 -0.13 10.57 1.12
N VAL A 46 1.19 10.46 1.26
CA VAL A 46 1.92 9.19 1.18
C VAL A 46 1.61 8.32 2.40
N GLY A 47 1.53 8.89 3.60
CA GLY A 47 1.18 8.14 4.81
C GLY A 47 -0.24 7.57 4.78
N THR A 48 -1.23 8.32 4.26
CA THR A 48 -2.58 7.77 4.07
C THR A 48 -2.59 6.68 2.99
N HIS A 49 -1.83 6.83 1.92
CA HIS A 49 -1.67 5.78 0.90
C HIS A 49 -1.06 4.49 1.49
N GLY A 50 0.08 4.59 2.19
CA GLY A 50 0.71 3.46 2.86
C GLY A 50 -0.21 2.78 3.88
N ALA A 51 -1.02 3.55 4.62
CA ALA A 51 -2.04 3.00 5.51
C ALA A 51 -3.11 2.18 4.75
N HIS A 52 -3.57 2.64 3.58
CA HIS A 52 -4.51 1.88 2.76
C HIS A 52 -3.89 0.57 2.23
N VAL A 53 -2.62 0.59 1.81
CA VAL A 53 -1.89 -0.62 1.40
C VAL A 53 -1.78 -1.61 2.56
N PHE A 54 -1.47 -1.14 3.77
CA PHE A 54 -1.43 -1.98 4.97
C PHE A 54 -2.79 -2.65 5.27
N PHE A 55 -3.89 -1.90 5.22
CA PHE A 55 -5.24 -2.48 5.40
C PHE A 55 -5.60 -3.46 4.27
N GLY A 56 -5.18 -3.19 3.04
CA GLY A 56 -5.31 -4.11 1.92
C GLY A 56 -4.58 -5.44 2.17
N LEU A 57 -3.34 -5.39 2.64
CA LEU A 57 -2.54 -6.57 2.99
C LEU A 57 -3.20 -7.39 4.09
N LEU A 58 -3.72 -6.72 5.12
CA LEU A 58 -4.45 -7.37 6.21
C LEU A 58 -5.70 -8.09 5.70
N TRP A 59 -6.47 -7.44 4.81
CA TRP A 59 -7.64 -8.07 4.19
C TRP A 59 -7.24 -9.27 3.33
N MET A 60 -6.17 -9.17 2.56
CA MET A 60 -5.63 -10.28 1.78
C MET A 60 -5.26 -11.48 2.67
N LEU A 61 -4.59 -11.26 3.81
CA LEU A 61 -4.29 -12.29 4.80
C LEU A 61 -5.54 -12.98 5.33
N VAL A 62 -6.55 -12.22 5.71
CA VAL A 62 -7.81 -12.76 6.26
C VAL A 62 -8.53 -13.62 5.22
N ILE A 63 -8.59 -13.18 3.96
CA ILE A 63 -9.21 -13.98 2.89
C ILE A 63 -8.39 -15.24 2.62
N MET A 64 -7.06 -15.14 2.56
CA MET A 64 -6.19 -16.31 2.37
C MET A 64 -6.37 -17.34 3.49
N ALA A 65 -6.38 -16.91 4.75
CA ALA A 65 -6.65 -17.78 5.89
C ALA A 65 -8.04 -18.43 5.78
N HIS A 66 -9.06 -17.67 5.38
CA HIS A 66 -10.40 -18.20 5.18
C HIS A 66 -10.47 -19.25 4.05
N ILE A 67 -9.76 -19.05 2.93
CA ILE A 67 -9.67 -20.00 1.83
C ILE A 67 -9.00 -21.31 2.28
N VAL A 68 -7.94 -21.21 3.08
CA VAL A 68 -7.22 -22.39 3.60
C VAL A 68 -8.11 -23.22 4.53
N VAL A 69 -8.92 -22.58 5.39
CA VAL A 69 -9.76 -23.28 6.38
C VAL A 69 -11.05 -23.82 5.77
N ARG A 70 -11.76 -23.04 4.92
CA ARG A 70 -13.11 -23.37 4.43
C ARG A 70 -13.19 -23.73 2.95
N GLY A 71 -12.08 -23.65 2.21
CA GLY A 71 -12.06 -23.86 0.78
C GLY A 71 -12.66 -22.69 -0.03
N LEU A 72 -12.66 -22.84 -1.35
CA LEU A 72 -13.18 -21.85 -2.29
C LEU A 72 -14.70 -21.91 -2.36
N SER A 73 -15.36 -20.92 -1.75
CA SER A 73 -16.81 -20.70 -1.90
C SER A 73 -17.09 -19.53 -2.86
N PRO A 74 -18.27 -19.47 -3.51
CA PRO A 74 -18.65 -18.37 -4.39
C PRO A 74 -18.57 -16.99 -3.70
N SER A 75 -18.92 -16.94 -2.41
CA SER A 75 -18.79 -15.75 -1.57
C SER A 75 -17.34 -15.27 -1.43
N THR A 76 -16.39 -16.19 -1.35
CA THR A 76 -14.97 -15.87 -1.20
C THR A 76 -14.39 -15.34 -2.51
N THR A 77 -14.81 -15.88 -3.66
CA THR A 77 -14.44 -15.36 -4.99
C THR A 77 -14.92 -13.92 -5.18
N GLN A 78 -16.14 -13.60 -4.73
CA GLN A 78 -16.67 -12.24 -4.82
C GLN A 78 -15.86 -11.25 -3.95
N LYS A 79 -15.45 -11.67 -2.75
CA LYS A 79 -14.54 -10.89 -1.89
C LYS A 79 -13.16 -10.70 -2.51
N LEU A 80 -12.60 -11.72 -3.16
CA LEU A 80 -11.34 -11.63 -3.90
C LEU A 80 -11.43 -10.64 -5.06
N MET A 81 -12.53 -10.60 -5.81
CA MET A 81 -12.71 -9.62 -6.89
C MET A 81 -12.76 -8.19 -6.36
N CYS A 82 -13.47 -7.98 -5.24
CA CYS A 82 -13.50 -6.67 -4.57
C CYS A 82 -12.10 -6.25 -4.09
N LEU A 83 -11.35 -7.17 -3.48
CA LEU A 83 -9.96 -6.94 -3.07
C LEU A 83 -9.06 -6.62 -4.27
N SER A 84 -9.21 -7.35 -5.38
CA SER A 84 -8.42 -7.11 -6.60
C SER A 84 -8.69 -5.72 -7.18
N LEU A 85 -9.95 -5.28 -7.19
CA LEU A 85 -10.31 -3.95 -7.64
C LEU A 85 -9.73 -2.86 -6.71
N PHE A 86 -9.80 -3.08 -5.41
CA PHE A 86 -9.17 -2.21 -4.41
C PHE A 86 -7.66 -2.12 -4.60
N TRP A 87 -6.99 -3.25 -4.87
CA TRP A 87 -5.55 -3.28 -5.10
C TRP A 87 -5.12 -2.51 -6.35
N HIS A 88 -5.83 -2.70 -7.46
CA HIS A 88 -5.57 -1.93 -8.69
C HIS A 88 -5.84 -0.45 -8.51
N PHE A 89 -6.86 -0.08 -7.72
CA PHE A 89 -7.11 1.32 -7.40
C PHE A 89 -5.94 1.95 -6.64
N LEU A 90 -5.37 1.24 -5.65
CA LEU A 90 -4.19 1.71 -4.94
C LEU A 90 -2.99 1.90 -5.87
N ASP A 91 -2.72 0.94 -6.75
CA ASP A 91 -1.63 1.03 -7.73
C ASP A 91 -1.76 2.28 -8.62
N ILE A 92 -2.98 2.61 -9.07
CA ILE A 92 -3.25 3.82 -9.85
C ILE A 92 -2.93 5.09 -9.04
N ILE A 93 -3.42 5.18 -7.79
CA ILE A 93 -3.14 6.34 -6.93
C ILE A 93 -1.64 6.49 -6.69
N TRP A 94 -0.90 5.38 -6.55
CA TRP A 94 0.55 5.42 -6.38
C TRP A 94 1.25 6.00 -7.61
N ILE A 95 0.83 5.64 -8.82
CA ILE A 95 1.38 6.22 -10.06
C ILE A 95 1.19 7.75 -10.09
N PHE A 96 0.04 8.24 -9.63
CA PHE A 96 -0.19 9.69 -9.49
C PHE A 96 0.75 10.33 -8.47
N ILE A 97 0.91 9.73 -7.27
CA ILE A 97 1.83 10.22 -6.23
C ILE A 97 3.26 10.27 -6.76
N PHE A 98 3.74 9.19 -7.38
CA PHE A 98 5.08 9.11 -7.95
C PHE A 98 5.30 10.18 -9.03
N THR A 99 4.32 10.39 -9.92
CA THR A 99 4.45 11.36 -11.01
C THR A 99 4.43 12.81 -10.49
N PHE A 100 3.46 13.16 -9.65
CA PHE A 100 3.26 14.55 -9.24
C PHE A 100 4.14 14.97 -8.06
N VAL A 101 4.50 14.06 -7.17
CA VAL A 101 5.29 14.40 -5.99
C VAL A 101 6.77 14.10 -6.21
N TYR A 102 7.12 12.87 -6.61
CA TYR A 102 8.52 12.51 -6.81
C TYR A 102 9.09 13.12 -8.08
N LEU A 103 8.42 12.97 -9.22
CA LEU A 103 8.98 13.40 -10.51
C LEU A 103 8.94 14.93 -10.68
N MET A 104 7.82 15.57 -10.34
CA MET A 104 7.70 17.04 -10.41
C MET A 104 8.43 17.75 -9.28
N GLY A 105 8.68 17.09 -8.15
CA GLY A 105 9.51 17.62 -7.06
C GLY A 105 11.01 17.47 -7.30
N ALA A 106 11.44 16.54 -8.17
CA ALA A 106 12.84 16.33 -8.54
C ALA A 106 13.32 17.19 -9.73
N LEU A 107 12.38 17.80 -10.47
CA LEU A 107 12.63 18.76 -11.56
C LEU A 107 12.70 20.20 -11.02
#